data_AF-A0A4S3B6M3-F1
#
_entry.id   AF-A0A4S3B6M3-F1
#
_cell.length_a   1.000
_cell.length_b   1.000
_cell.length_c   1.000
_cell.angle_alpha   90.00
_cell.angle_beta   90.00
_cell.angle_gamma   90.00
#
_symmetry.space_group_name_H-M   'P 1'
#
loop_
_entity.id
_entity.type
_entity.pdbx_description
1 polymer ?
#
loop_
_entity_poly.entity_id
_entity_poly.type
_entity_poly.pdbx_seq_one_letter_code
_entity_poly.pdbx_strand_id
1 'polypeptide(L)'
;MNVILLDEQVKEIQQLISNLIEQEIKFHLTNLNLSSPYLNKKQTCEYLNISNNTLDNWITKGLPTIRIGKTIRFDKNEIHKWINGLEK
;
A
#
# COMPACT_ATOMS: atom_id res chain seq x y z
N MET A 1 26.51 -36.32 14.54
CA MET A 1 27.30 -35.07 14.51
C MET A 1 26.36 -33.96 14.88
N ASN A 2 26.53 -33.35 16.06
CA ASN A 2 25.66 -32.27 16.52
C ASN A 2 26.30 -30.95 16.14
N VAL A 3 25.62 -30.15 15.33
CA VAL A 3 26.03 -28.77 15.05
C VAL A 3 25.53 -27.92 16.21
N ILE A 4 26.45 -27.44 17.03
CA ILE A 4 26.16 -26.46 18.10
C ILE A 4 26.52 -25.10 17.52
N LEU A 5 25.51 -24.25 17.34
CA LEU A 5 25.71 -22.88 16.90
C LEU A 5 25.95 -22.00 18.13
N LEU A 6 26.94 -21.12 18.04
CA LEU A 6 27.14 -20.05 19.01
C LEU A 6 26.04 -19.00 18.84
N ASP A 7 25.67 -18.31 19.92
CA ASP A 7 24.61 -17.29 19.90
C ASP A 7 24.86 -16.19 18.85
N GLU A 8 26.13 -15.84 18.62
CA GLU A 8 26.52 -14.89 17.58
C GLU A 8 26.20 -15.40 16.16
N GLN A 9 26.46 -16.68 15.90
CA GLN A 9 26.13 -17.31 14.62
C GLN A 9 24.62 -17.42 14.43
N VAL A 10 23.87 -17.70 15.50
CA VAL A 10 22.40 -17.69 15.47
C VAL A 10 21.88 -16.29 15.12
N LYS A 11 22.47 -15.25 15.71
CA LYS A 11 22.10 -13.85 15.44
C LYS A 11 22.42 -13.43 13.99
N GLU A 12 23.58 -13.81 13.47
CA GLU A 12 23.93 -13.56 12.06
C GLU A 12 22.95 -14.24 11.10
N ILE A 13 22.60 -15.50 11.37
CA ILE A 13 21.63 -16.26 10.56
C ILE A 13 20.25 -15.59 10.64
N GLN A 14 19.79 -15.19 11.83
CA GLN A 14 18.53 -14.47 11.98
C GLN A 14 18.51 -13.20 11.15
N GLN A 15 19.59 -12.42 11.18
CA GLN A 15 19.67 -11.17 10.44
C GLN A 15 19.70 -11.38 8.92
N LEU A 16 20.42 -12.42 8.46
CA LEU A 16 20.41 -12.84 7.06
C LEU A 16 19.02 -13.25 6.60
N ILE A 17 18.31 -14.06 7.38
CA ILE A 17 16.95 -14.51 7.07
C ILE A 17 15.98 -13.33 7.06
N SER A 18 16.04 -12.43 8.05
CA SER A 18 15.20 -11.23 8.09
C SER A 18 15.39 -10.37 6.84
N ASN A 19 16.66 -10.10 6.47
CA ASN A 19 16.95 -9.32 5.28
C ASN A 19 16.44 -10.00 4.00
N LEU A 20 16.60 -11.33 3.89
CA LEU A 20 16.14 -12.09 2.73
C LEU A 20 14.61 -12.04 2.61
N ILE A 21 13.89 -12.21 3.73
CA ILE A 21 12.43 -12.11 3.77
C ILE A 21 11.98 -10.69 3.39
N GLU A 22 12.60 -9.65 3.94
CA GLU A 22 12.27 -8.25 3.61
C GLU A 22 12.47 -7.96 2.13
N GLN A 23 13.58 -8.44 1.55
CA GLN A 23 13.87 -8.28 0.13
C GLN A 23 12.83 -8.97 -0.76
N GLU A 24 12.46 -10.20 -0.44
CA GLU A 24 11.50 -10.98 -1.22
C GLU A 24 10.10 -10.34 -1.17
N ILE A 25 9.66 -9.90 0.02
CA ILE A 25 8.39 -9.17 0.18
C ILE A 25 8.43 -7.88 -0.65
N LYS A 26 9.50 -7.09 -0.54
CA LYS A 26 9.63 -5.84 -1.28
C LYS A 26 9.60 -6.08 -2.79
N PHE A 27 10.35 -7.07 -3.28
CA PHE A 27 10.40 -7.45 -4.69
C PHE A 27 9.02 -7.83 -5.21
N HIS A 28 8.29 -8.69 -4.50
CA HIS A 28 6.93 -9.06 -4.88
C HIS A 28 5.95 -7.88 -4.85
N LEU A 29 5.98 -7.04 -3.81
CA LEU A 29 5.11 -5.86 -3.74
C LEU A 29 5.38 -4.86 -4.88
N THR A 30 6.65 -4.68 -5.26
CA THR A 30 7.01 -3.85 -6.42
C THR A 30 6.55 -4.47 -7.73
N ASN A 31 6.78 -5.77 -7.94
CA ASN A 31 6.43 -6.47 -9.18
C ASN A 31 4.92 -6.60 -9.39
N LEU A 32 4.15 -6.70 -8.31
CA LEU A 32 2.69 -6.71 -8.36
C LEU A 32 2.09 -5.32 -8.61
N ASN A 33 2.91 -4.28 -8.84
CA ASN A 33 2.51 -2.87 -8.92
C ASN A 33 1.72 -2.38 -7.68
N LEU A 34 1.79 -3.11 -6.55
CA LEU A 34 1.15 -2.71 -5.28
C LEU A 34 1.81 -1.47 -4.68
N SER A 35 3.04 -1.16 -5.09
CA SER A 35 3.76 0.07 -4.75
C SER A 35 3.24 1.31 -5.49
N SER A 36 2.36 1.18 -6.48
CA SER A 36 1.78 2.37 -7.13
C SER A 36 0.99 3.18 -6.08
N PRO A 37 1.27 4.48 -5.92
CA PRO A 37 0.48 5.35 -5.05
C PRO A 37 -0.93 5.59 -5.62
N TYR A 38 -1.15 5.22 -6.90
CA TYR A 38 -2.38 5.48 -7.62
C TYR A 38 -3.30 4.27 -7.66
N LEU A 39 -4.47 4.44 -7.07
CA LEU A 39 -5.56 3.48 -7.08
C LEU A 39 -6.52 3.78 -8.23
N ASN A 40 -7.10 2.74 -8.83
CA ASN A 40 -8.30 2.90 -9.65
C ASN A 40 -9.56 2.97 -8.76
N LYS A 41 -10.73 3.20 -9.37
CA LYS A 41 -12.00 3.34 -8.63
C LYS A 41 -12.32 2.11 -7.77
N LYS A 42 -12.18 0.90 -8.31
CA LYS A 42 -12.44 -0.35 -7.58
C LYS A 42 -11.49 -0.50 -6.39
N GLN A 43 -10.19 -0.32 -6.62
CA GLN A 43 -9.17 -0.38 -5.58
C GLN A 43 -9.38 0.68 -4.50
N THR A 44 -9.90 1.86 -4.86
CA THR A 44 -10.18 2.94 -3.91
C THR A 44 -11.34 2.57 -2.99
N CYS A 45 -12.40 1.96 -3.52
CA CYS A 45 -13.50 1.42 -2.70
C CYS A 45 -13.01 0.36 -1.72
N GLU A 46 -12.19 -0.59 -2.20
CA GLU A 46 -11.58 -1.64 -1.37
C GLU A 46 -10.67 -1.04 -0.30
N TYR A 47 -9.82 -0.07 -0.69
CA TYR A 47 -8.87 0.59 0.21
C TYR A 47 -9.55 1.36 1.34
N LEU A 48 -10.64 2.05 1.04
CA LEU A 48 -11.40 2.86 2.00
C LEU A 48 -12.51 2.07 2.71
N ASN A 49 -12.75 0.82 2.31
CA ASN A 49 -13.86 -0.01 2.75
C ASN A 49 -15.24 0.69 2.60
N ILE A 50 -15.49 1.27 1.42
CA ILE A 50 -16.74 1.99 1.09
C ILE A 50 -17.40 1.46 -0.18
N SER A 51 -18.70 1.73 -0.32
CA SER A 51 -19.43 1.43 -1.54
C SER A 51 -19.01 2.35 -2.70
N ASN A 52 -19.23 1.89 -3.93
CA ASN A 52 -19.00 2.68 -5.15
C ASN A 52 -19.80 3.99 -5.15
N ASN A 53 -21.06 3.94 -4.69
CA ASN A 53 -21.92 5.11 -4.57
C ASN A 53 -21.38 6.13 -3.56
N THR A 54 -20.80 5.64 -2.45
CA THR A 54 -20.14 6.50 -1.46
C THR A 54 -18.94 7.22 -2.08
N LEU A 55 -18.11 6.49 -2.82
CA LEU A 55 -16.95 7.07 -3.51
C LEU A 55 -17.39 8.12 -4.55
N ASP A 56 -18.43 7.85 -5.33
CA ASP A 56 -18.99 8.83 -6.28
C ASP A 56 -19.49 10.09 -5.58
N ASN A 57 -20.17 9.95 -4.44
CA ASN A 57 -20.57 11.08 -3.62
C ASN A 57 -19.38 11.86 -3.04
N TRP A 58 -18.24 11.22 -2.80
CA TRP A 58 -17.04 11.93 -2.33
C TRP A 58 -16.35 12.68 -3.48
N ILE A 59 -16.33 12.09 -4.68
CA ILE A 59 -15.84 12.77 -5.89
C ILE A 59 -16.65 14.04 -6.15
N THR A 60 -17.98 14.00 -6.05
CA THR A 60 -18.82 15.20 -6.20
C THR A 60 -18.60 16.24 -5.10
N LYS A 61 -18.20 15.80 -3.91
CA LYS A 61 -17.80 16.66 -2.78
C LYS A 61 -16.36 17.17 -2.85
N GLY A 62 -15.61 16.84 -3.92
CA GLY A 62 -14.26 17.37 -4.14
C GLY A 62 -13.12 16.47 -3.67
N LEU A 63 -13.35 15.17 -3.51
CA LEU A 63 -12.25 14.21 -3.32
C LEU A 63 -11.22 14.36 -4.47
N PRO A 64 -9.92 14.49 -4.19
CA PRO A 64 -8.90 14.65 -5.23
C PRO A 64 -8.89 13.47 -6.22
N THR A 65 -8.93 13.79 -7.51
CA THR A 65 -8.91 12.79 -8.59
C THR A 65 -7.94 13.20 -9.70
N ILE A 66 -7.33 12.20 -10.33
CA ILE A 66 -6.41 12.37 -11.46
C ILE A 66 -7.08 11.72 -12.69
N ARG A 67 -7.39 12.52 -13.71
CA ARG A 67 -7.99 12.03 -14.95
C ARG A 67 -6.92 11.76 -16.01
N ILE A 68 -6.84 10.51 -16.46
CA ILE A 68 -5.93 10.07 -17.52
C ILE A 68 -6.77 9.46 -18.64
N GLY A 69 -7.00 10.23 -19.70
CA GLY A 69 -7.92 9.88 -20.78
C GLY A 69 -9.35 9.65 -20.27
N LYS A 70 -9.86 8.42 -20.46
CA LYS A 70 -11.19 7.99 -19.98
C LYS A 70 -11.16 7.40 -18.56
N THR A 71 -9.99 7.27 -17.94
CA THR A 71 -9.84 6.64 -16.63
C THR A 71 -9.60 7.67 -15.54
N ILE A 72 -10.02 7.32 -14.31
CA ILE A 72 -9.79 8.12 -13.11
C ILE A 72 -8.91 7.32 -12.16
N ARG A 73 -7.93 8.00 -11.57
CA ARG A 73 -7.01 7.50 -10.56
C ARG A 73 -7.07 8.36 -9.30
N PHE A 74 -6.69 7.77 -8.18
CA PHE A 74 -6.68 8.40 -6.88
C PHE A 74 -5.32 8.21 -6.23
N ASP A 75 -4.69 9.30 -5.80
CA ASP A 75 -3.46 9.24 -5.01
C ASP A 75 -3.82 8.95 -3.55
N LYS A 76 -3.24 7.88 -2.98
CA LYS A 76 -3.45 7.51 -1.58
C LYS A 76 -3.21 8.69 -0.64
N ASN A 77 -2.12 9.44 -0.80
CA ASN A 77 -1.77 10.53 0.13
C ASN A 77 -2.79 11.66 0.09
N GLU A 78 -3.26 12.02 -1.10
CA GLU A 78 -4.27 13.08 -1.27
C GLU A 78 -5.63 12.66 -0.71
N ILE A 79 -6.00 11.38 -0.84
CA ILE A 79 -7.19 10.83 -0.19
C ILE A 79 -7.12 11.03 1.34
N HIS A 80 -6.00 10.67 1.99
CA HIS A 80 -5.87 10.83 3.45
C HIS A 80 -5.90 12.29 3.88
N LYS A 81 -5.21 13.17 3.14
CA LYS A 81 -5.25 14.61 3.42
C LYS A 81 -6.66 15.16 3.35
N TRP A 82 -7.44 14.74 2.37
CA TRP A 82 -8.84 15.14 2.23
C TRP A 82 -9.69 14.62 3.39
N ILE A 83 -9.58 13.33 3.74
CA ILE A 83 -10.32 12.72 4.86
C ILE A 83 -9.99 13.44 6.18
N ASN A 84 -8.71 13.63 6.49
CA ASN A 84 -8.28 14.32 7.71
C ASN A 84 -8.71 15.81 7.72
N GLY A 85 -8.89 16.41 6.55
CA GLY A 85 -9.41 17.76 6.41
C GLY A 85 -10.91 17.89 6.74
N LEU A 86 -11.67 16.80 6.72
CA LEU A 86 -13.10 16.77 7.07
C LEU A 86 -13.35 16.73 8.59
N GLU A 87 -12.34 16.43 9.40
CA GLU A 87 -12.46 16.35 10.86
C GLU A 87 -12.37 17.74 11.55
N LYS A 88 -12.26 18.82 10.78
CA LYS A 88 -12.27 20.21 11.26
C LYS A 88 -13.65 20.86 11.10
#